data_AF-A0A964G270-F1
#
_entry.id   AF-A0A964G270-F1
#
_cell.length_a   1.000
_cell.length_b   1.000
_cell.length_c   1.000
_cell.angle_alpha   90.00
_cell.angle_beta   90.00
_cell.angle_gamma   90.00
#
_symmetry.space_group_name_H-M   'P 1'
#
loop_
_entity.id
_entity.type
_entity.pdbx_description
1 polymer ?
#
loop_
_entity_poly.entity_id
_entity_poly.type
_entity_poly.pdbx_seq_one_letter_code
_entity_poly.pdbx_strand_id
1 'polypeptide(L)'
;MAKIQRWYIGFSYKGNPKELIEQVSKQIQKQNISQYVPLLRLEKGVKSRKNFYFFLAIESSTLGEIPPEIINSSLLKFPCFKISAVPGNKSFTYEQIKPMVGAAHDVKDYTNPIPYQPVEKVTYDNPFDAIASSPINQSSLVDIEALSDRYEHLLYWLSALGCGTWESFKKACDALKLQEPKRILRRLRLLGHIECSSDGARWSIAPTAIVKIKSHSPEFLLCGQRSIKLLKQLEKYTDIIPSHQPRGDAPPCIRLNVSDFNIITSQTSEFSIIYAGEVSSRLAEILPNLATWKQSLRSLQGIVPSLYEWKRFNSNDFVSCISPNQTGMYQMWMREESYRDRPHYTLFYDQESAIWLQGDWYGLRFLALQHSGFECVAHYDRANWRLAIPISQRWPEIYERALVLASGQLPTYQNSWLLYENVPIEVISLITDKLNVKCSEVPASA
;
A
#
# COMPACT_ATOMS: atom_id res chain seq x y z
N MET A 1 -26.29 9.51 17.33
CA MET A 1 -25.36 8.39 17.53
C MET A 1 -24.81 8.46 18.94
N ALA A 2 -24.72 7.34 19.66
CA ALA A 2 -24.14 7.32 21.01
C ALA A 2 -22.65 7.71 20.94
N LYS A 3 -22.19 8.56 21.87
CA LYS A 3 -20.80 9.01 21.92
C LYS A 3 -19.91 7.86 22.36
N ILE A 4 -19.06 7.36 21.46
CA ILE A 4 -18.06 6.34 21.79
C ILE A 4 -17.04 6.94 22.76
N GLN A 5 -16.75 6.22 23.84
CA GLN A 5 -15.78 6.60 24.86
C GLN A 5 -14.67 5.56 24.91
N ARG A 6 -13.43 6.04 25.11
CA ARG A 6 -12.27 5.18 25.34
C ARG A 6 -11.97 5.08 26.83
N TRP A 7 -11.94 3.87 27.33
CA TRP A 7 -11.53 3.53 28.69
C TRP A 7 -10.54 2.36 28.64
N TYR A 8 -9.99 1.97 29.78
CA TYR A 8 -8.93 0.98 29.85
C TYR A 8 -9.26 -0.12 30.85
N ILE A 9 -8.95 -1.36 30.49
CA ILE A 9 -8.99 -2.50 31.40
C ILE A 9 -7.56 -2.96 31.68
N GLY A 10 -7.22 -3.06 32.97
CA GLY A 10 -5.86 -3.36 33.43
C GLY A 10 -5.67 -4.83 33.77
N PHE A 11 -4.52 -5.39 33.38
CA PHE A 11 -4.10 -6.76 33.65
C PHE A 11 -2.65 -6.81 34.12
N SER A 12 -2.28 -7.91 34.79
CA SER A 12 -0.90 -8.22 35.18
C SER A 12 -0.36 -9.38 34.37
N TYR A 13 0.88 -9.27 33.90
CA TYR A 13 1.55 -10.32 33.13
C TYR A 13 2.99 -10.52 33.61
N LYS A 14 3.45 -11.76 33.55
CA LYS A 14 4.84 -12.15 33.81
C LYS A 14 5.45 -12.70 32.53
N GLY A 15 6.41 -12.01 31.94
CA GLY A 15 7.06 -12.52 30.74
C GLY A 15 7.82 -11.48 29.93
N ASN A 16 7.88 -11.69 28.62
CA ASN A 16 8.47 -10.74 27.68
C ASN A 16 7.40 -9.76 27.17
N PRO A 17 7.60 -8.44 27.34
CA PRO A 17 6.64 -7.43 26.89
C PRO A 17 6.42 -7.40 25.37
N LYS A 18 7.47 -7.65 24.58
CA LYS A 18 7.36 -7.70 23.11
C LYS A 18 6.51 -8.88 22.67
N GLU A 19 6.71 -10.02 23.30
CA GLU A 19 5.93 -11.23 23.03
C GLU A 19 4.46 -11.04 23.43
N LEU A 20 4.20 -10.38 24.56
CA LEU A 20 2.83 -10.02 24.96
C LEU A 20 2.15 -9.14 23.91
N ILE A 21 2.82 -8.07 23.47
CA ILE A 21 2.28 -7.17 22.44
C ILE A 21 1.94 -7.97 21.17
N GLU A 22 2.88 -8.79 20.69
CA GLU A 22 2.68 -9.58 19.48
C GLU A 22 1.52 -10.58 19.62
N GLN A 23 1.44 -11.29 20.75
CA GLN A 23 0.36 -12.26 21.01
C GLN A 23 -1.00 -11.58 21.08
N VAL A 24 -1.11 -10.47 21.82
CA VAL A 24 -2.36 -9.72 21.98
C VAL A 24 -2.79 -9.11 20.65
N SER A 25 -1.89 -8.44 19.92
CA SER A 25 -2.18 -7.86 18.61
C SER A 25 -2.62 -8.92 17.61
N LYS A 26 -1.94 -10.07 17.56
CA LYS A 26 -2.31 -11.19 16.68
C LYS A 26 -3.70 -11.74 17.00
N GLN A 27 -4.09 -11.82 18.28
CA GLN A 27 -5.43 -12.29 18.66
C GLN A 27 -6.52 -11.28 18.29
N ILE A 28 -6.29 -9.99 18.55
CA ILE A 28 -7.22 -8.92 18.17
C ILE A 28 -7.45 -8.89 16.66
N GLN A 29 -6.38 -9.03 15.88
CA GLN A 29 -6.45 -9.11 14.42
C GLN A 29 -7.16 -10.38 13.95
N LYS A 30 -6.80 -11.55 14.48
CA LYS A 30 -7.41 -12.84 14.13
C LYS A 30 -8.93 -12.84 14.35
N GLN A 31 -9.40 -12.12 15.35
CA GLN A 31 -10.81 -12.09 15.75
C GLN A 31 -11.56 -10.86 15.19
N ASN A 32 -10.89 -10.03 14.40
CA ASN A 32 -11.44 -8.82 13.78
C ASN A 32 -12.11 -7.83 14.76
N ILE A 33 -11.61 -7.77 16.01
CA ILE A 33 -12.15 -6.89 17.07
C ILE A 33 -11.33 -5.61 17.27
N SER A 34 -10.43 -5.30 16.33
CA SER A 34 -9.53 -4.13 16.39
C SER A 34 -10.24 -2.77 16.44
N GLN A 35 -11.53 -2.71 16.07
CA GLN A 35 -12.36 -1.51 16.20
C GLN A 35 -12.81 -1.24 17.64
N TYR A 36 -12.86 -2.27 18.49
CA TYR A 36 -13.22 -2.15 19.90
C TYR A 36 -11.99 -2.11 20.82
N VAL A 37 -10.85 -2.59 20.32
CA VAL A 37 -9.58 -2.65 21.05
C VAL A 37 -8.47 -2.00 20.23
N PRO A 38 -8.39 -0.66 20.21
CA PRO A 38 -7.51 0.06 19.31
C PRO A 38 -6.04 -0.02 19.70
N LEU A 39 -5.72 -0.06 20.99
CA LEU A 39 -4.33 -0.02 21.45
C LEU A 39 -4.13 -0.72 22.79
N LEU A 40 -2.87 -1.01 23.08
CA LEU A 40 -2.39 -1.56 24.35
C LEU A 40 -1.31 -0.65 24.92
N ARG A 41 -1.31 -0.45 26.24
CA ARG A 41 -0.27 0.30 26.96
C ARG A 41 0.41 -0.60 27.98
N LEU A 42 1.73 -0.46 28.11
CA LEU A 42 2.53 -1.15 29.11
C LEU A 42 2.91 -0.21 30.26
N GLU A 43 3.17 -0.76 31.42
CA GLU A 43 3.80 -0.05 32.55
C GLU A 43 5.16 0.59 32.15
N LYS A 44 5.44 1.79 32.67
CA LYS A 44 6.69 2.51 32.40
C LYS A 44 7.90 1.72 32.93
N GLY A 45 9.00 1.73 32.16
CA GLY A 45 10.27 1.13 32.58
C GLY A 45 10.26 -0.40 32.64
N VAL A 46 9.29 -1.03 31.97
CA VAL A 46 9.13 -2.48 31.93
C VAL A 46 10.39 -3.21 31.45
N LYS A 47 10.77 -4.27 32.17
CA LYS A 47 11.92 -5.15 31.86
C LYS A 47 11.46 -6.58 31.67
N SER A 48 12.12 -7.31 30.76
CA SER A 48 11.83 -8.72 30.49
C SER A 48 11.94 -9.60 31.75
N ARG A 49 11.05 -10.60 31.85
CA ARG A 49 11.00 -11.63 32.93
C ARG A 49 10.54 -11.15 34.31
N LYS A 50 10.06 -9.91 34.44
CA LYS A 50 9.39 -9.41 35.65
C LYS A 50 7.87 -9.41 35.47
N ASN A 51 7.14 -9.33 36.59
CA ASN A 51 5.73 -8.99 36.56
C ASN A 51 5.59 -7.53 36.16
N PHE A 52 4.61 -7.23 35.32
CA PHE A 52 4.28 -5.86 34.94
C PHE A 52 2.80 -5.72 34.63
N TYR A 53 2.33 -4.48 34.65
CA TYR A 53 0.96 -4.16 34.28
C TYR A 53 0.85 -3.75 32.81
N PHE A 54 -0.28 -4.10 32.22
CA PHE A 54 -0.65 -3.62 30.90
C PHE A 54 -2.13 -3.31 30.84
N PHE A 55 -2.49 -2.41 29.95
CA PHE A 55 -3.83 -1.84 29.83
C PHE A 55 -4.31 -1.94 28.41
N LEU A 56 -5.44 -2.60 28.20
CA LEU A 56 -6.13 -2.61 26.91
C LEU A 56 -7.06 -1.42 26.85
N ALA A 57 -6.95 -0.60 25.80
CA ALA A 57 -7.98 0.38 25.50
C ALA A 57 -9.22 -0.33 24.96
N ILE A 58 -10.39 0.00 25.50
CA ILE A 58 -11.69 -0.45 25.02
C ILE A 58 -12.50 0.77 24.58
N GLU A 59 -13.10 0.66 23.40
CA GLU A 59 -14.02 1.66 22.85
C GLU A 59 -15.45 1.12 22.90
N SER A 60 -16.32 1.81 23.64
CA SER A 60 -17.73 1.43 23.82
C SER A 60 -18.61 2.66 24.05
N SER A 61 -19.94 2.49 23.94
CA SER A 61 -20.91 3.55 24.23
C SER A 61 -21.00 3.88 25.72
N THR A 62 -20.71 2.91 26.59
CA THR A 62 -20.82 3.04 28.04
C THR A 62 -19.47 2.74 28.69
N LEU A 63 -19.00 3.63 29.56
CA LEU A 63 -17.76 3.45 30.29
C LEU A 63 -17.81 2.18 31.15
N GLY A 64 -16.79 1.32 30.99
CA GLY A 64 -16.66 0.06 31.72
C GLY A 64 -17.49 -1.11 31.18
N GLU A 65 -18.32 -0.87 30.16
CA GLU A 65 -19.04 -1.93 29.46
C GLU A 65 -18.18 -2.49 28.33
N ILE A 66 -17.87 -3.78 28.42
CA ILE A 66 -17.11 -4.49 27.38
C ILE A 66 -18.08 -4.80 26.22
N PRO A 67 -17.80 -4.35 24.98
CA PRO A 67 -18.62 -4.67 23.82
C PRO A 67 -18.88 -6.18 23.66
N PRO A 68 -20.10 -6.61 23.27
CA PRO A 68 -20.44 -8.01 23.06
C PRO A 68 -19.47 -8.72 22.10
N GLU A 69 -18.92 -8.01 21.12
CA GLU A 69 -17.95 -8.50 20.17
C GLU A 69 -16.66 -8.94 20.85
N ILE A 70 -16.22 -8.26 21.90
CA ILE A 70 -15.07 -8.66 22.72
C ILE A 70 -15.46 -9.83 23.65
N ILE A 71 -16.65 -9.82 24.25
CA ILE A 71 -17.11 -10.89 25.16
C ILE A 71 -17.24 -12.23 24.41
N ASN A 72 -17.83 -12.19 23.23
CA ASN A 72 -18.03 -13.36 22.36
C ASN A 72 -16.71 -13.81 21.72
N SER A 73 -15.70 -12.94 21.72
CA SER A 73 -14.35 -13.27 21.28
C SER A 73 -13.64 -14.23 22.25
N SER A 74 -12.57 -14.87 21.79
CA SER A 74 -11.66 -15.63 22.65
C SER A 74 -10.53 -14.78 23.22
N LEU A 75 -10.51 -13.45 22.99
CA LEU A 75 -9.47 -12.55 23.47
C LEU A 75 -9.30 -12.66 24.98
N LEU A 76 -10.35 -12.36 25.76
CA LEU A 76 -10.29 -12.34 27.22
C LEU A 76 -10.12 -13.74 27.86
N LYS A 77 -10.23 -14.82 27.06
CA LYS A 77 -9.95 -16.19 27.50
C LYS A 77 -8.45 -16.52 27.47
N PHE A 78 -7.63 -15.66 26.86
CA PHE A 78 -6.21 -15.90 26.72
C PHE A 78 -5.46 -15.77 28.07
N PRO A 79 -4.40 -16.55 28.32
CA PRO A 79 -3.78 -16.63 29.65
C PRO A 79 -3.30 -15.28 30.23
N CYS A 80 -2.90 -14.32 29.40
CA CYS A 80 -2.43 -13.02 29.86
C CYS A 80 -3.54 -12.12 30.45
N PHE A 81 -4.82 -12.45 30.26
CA PHE A 81 -5.95 -11.69 30.80
C PHE A 81 -6.54 -12.29 32.08
N LYS A 82 -5.94 -13.35 32.63
CA LYS A 82 -6.46 -14.03 33.83
C LYS A 82 -6.33 -13.20 35.10
N ILE A 83 -5.32 -12.34 35.19
CA ILE A 83 -4.99 -11.59 36.39
C ILE A 83 -5.30 -10.12 36.14
N SER A 84 -6.34 -9.61 36.79
CA SER A 84 -6.66 -8.18 36.76
C SER A 84 -5.60 -7.37 37.50
N ALA A 85 -5.29 -6.17 37.00
CA ALA A 85 -4.33 -5.26 37.63
C ALA A 85 -4.81 -4.77 39.00
N VAL A 86 -6.13 -4.59 39.18
CA VAL A 86 -6.73 -4.12 40.44
C VAL A 86 -7.98 -4.94 40.74
N PRO A 87 -8.03 -5.69 41.86
CA PRO A 87 -9.23 -6.41 42.27
C PRO A 87 -10.44 -5.46 42.41
N GLY A 88 -11.55 -5.79 41.76
CA GLY A 88 -12.82 -5.06 41.88
C GLY A 88 -12.96 -3.82 40.99
N ASN A 89 -11.88 -3.23 40.48
CA ASN A 89 -11.95 -2.11 39.54
C ASN A 89 -11.78 -2.59 38.09
N LYS A 90 -12.85 -2.48 37.29
CA LYS A 90 -12.90 -3.03 35.93
C LYS A 90 -12.53 -2.02 34.85
N SER A 91 -12.51 -0.72 35.15
CA SER A 91 -12.38 0.32 34.13
C SER A 91 -11.61 1.54 34.62
N PHE A 92 -10.64 1.98 33.83
CA PHE A 92 -9.83 3.16 34.08
C PHE A 92 -9.99 4.19 32.96
N THR A 93 -9.90 5.47 33.29
CA THR A 93 -9.72 6.53 32.31
C THR A 93 -8.24 6.69 31.96
N TYR A 94 -7.92 7.39 30.87
CA TYR A 94 -6.53 7.65 30.52
C TYR A 94 -5.79 8.40 31.63
N GLU A 95 -6.41 9.44 32.20
CA GLU A 95 -5.80 10.26 33.26
C GLU A 95 -5.43 9.44 34.50
N GLN A 96 -6.19 8.38 34.81
CA GLN A 96 -5.90 7.48 35.93
C GLN A 96 -4.66 6.62 35.67
N ILE A 97 -4.42 6.18 34.43
CA ILE A 97 -3.30 5.28 34.10
C ILE A 97 -2.06 6.02 33.60
N LYS A 98 -2.21 7.26 33.13
CA LYS A 98 -1.14 8.13 32.59
C LYS A 98 0.15 8.18 33.42
N PRO A 99 0.13 8.25 34.77
CA PRO A 99 1.37 8.23 35.53
C PRO A 99 2.13 6.89 35.42
N MET A 100 1.40 5.79 35.23
CA MET A 100 1.91 4.41 35.30
C MET A 100 2.34 3.84 33.94
N VAL A 101 1.80 4.33 32.83
CA VAL A 101 1.95 3.69 31.51
C VAL A 101 2.88 4.43 30.56
N GLY A 102 3.66 3.67 29.78
CA GLY A 102 4.55 4.18 28.73
C GLY A 102 3.82 4.47 27.42
N ALA A 103 4.59 4.44 26.32
CA ALA A 103 4.08 4.66 24.97
C ALA A 103 2.89 3.74 24.64
N ALA A 104 1.97 4.23 23.81
CA ALA A 104 0.91 3.40 23.27
C ALA A 104 1.51 2.45 22.22
N HIS A 105 1.14 1.19 22.31
CA HIS A 105 1.34 0.22 21.25
C HIS A 105 0.02 0.10 20.52
N ASP A 106 -0.11 0.80 19.40
CA ASP A 106 -1.29 0.66 18.57
C ASP A 106 -1.35 -0.79 18.08
N VAL A 107 -2.53 -1.39 18.18
CA VAL A 107 -2.76 -2.73 17.64
C VAL A 107 -2.83 -2.66 16.09
N LYS A 108 -2.90 -1.44 15.54
CA LYS A 108 -2.96 -1.12 14.11
C LYS A 108 -1.75 -0.36 13.56
N ASP A 109 -0.64 -0.12 14.29
CA ASP A 109 0.42 0.81 13.83
C ASP A 109 1.25 0.27 12.64
N TYR A 110 0.68 0.29 11.45
CA TYR A 110 1.41 0.10 10.20
C TYR A 110 1.06 1.14 9.13
N THR A 111 0.31 2.19 9.47
CA THR A 111 0.05 3.35 8.60
C THR A 111 1.24 4.29 8.54
N ASN A 112 2.44 3.76 8.32
CA ASN A 112 3.55 4.67 8.11
C ASN A 112 3.33 5.38 6.75
N PRO A 113 3.37 6.71 6.68
CA PRO A 113 3.24 7.45 5.42
C PRO A 113 4.41 7.16 4.47
N ILE A 114 4.17 7.22 3.15
CA ILE A 114 5.24 7.49 2.20
C ILE A 114 5.58 8.99 2.37
N PRO A 115 6.87 9.37 2.52
CA PRO A 115 7.24 10.79 2.63
C PRO A 115 6.73 11.56 1.40
N TYR A 116 6.02 12.67 1.64
CA TYR A 116 5.61 13.58 0.58
C TYR A 116 6.83 14.34 0.08
N GLN A 117 7.00 14.38 -1.24
CA GLN A 117 7.88 15.33 -1.89
C GLN A 117 6.99 16.31 -2.63
N PRO A 118 7.08 17.63 -2.36
CA PRO A 118 6.38 18.63 -3.14
C PRO A 118 6.65 18.41 -4.62
N VAL A 119 5.58 18.28 -5.40
CA VAL A 119 5.69 18.15 -6.85
C VAL A 119 5.55 19.54 -7.43
N GLU A 120 6.45 19.91 -8.34
CA GLU A 120 6.33 21.16 -9.08
C GLU A 120 4.98 21.24 -9.81
N LYS A 121 4.46 22.46 -9.99
CA LYS A 121 3.19 22.64 -10.71
C LYS A 121 3.36 22.16 -12.15
N VAL A 122 2.36 21.44 -12.63
CA VAL A 122 2.28 20.96 -14.01
C VAL A 122 2.40 22.18 -14.94
N THR A 123 3.46 22.22 -15.75
CA THR A 123 3.52 23.12 -16.91
C THR A 123 2.69 22.50 -18.03
N TYR A 124 1.90 23.31 -18.73
CA TYR A 124 1.02 22.89 -19.83
C TYR A 124 1.81 22.67 -21.15
N ASP A 125 3.00 22.10 -21.04
CA ASP A 125 3.79 21.68 -22.18
C ASP A 125 3.28 20.32 -22.68
N ASN A 126 3.41 20.02 -23.97
CA ASN A 126 3.04 18.70 -24.50
C ASN A 126 3.85 17.62 -23.76
N PRO A 127 3.19 16.65 -23.08
CA PRO A 127 3.88 15.67 -22.25
C PRO A 127 4.76 14.69 -23.05
N PHE A 128 4.58 14.63 -24.37
CA PHE A 128 5.34 13.77 -25.27
C PHE A 128 6.45 14.50 -26.01
N ASP A 129 6.50 15.83 -25.96
CA ASP A 129 7.58 16.58 -26.58
C ASP A 129 8.87 16.34 -25.79
N ALA A 130 9.83 15.69 -26.46
CA ALA A 130 11.18 15.50 -25.97
C ALA A 130 11.96 16.82 -26.06
N ILE A 131 11.53 17.85 -25.32
CA ILE A 131 12.45 18.93 -25.00
C ILE A 131 13.53 18.30 -24.12
N ALA A 132 14.80 18.66 -24.37
CA ALA A 132 15.96 18.24 -23.60
C ALA A 132 15.94 18.77 -22.14
N SER A 133 14.80 18.69 -21.47
CA SER A 133 14.66 18.82 -20.03
C SER A 133 15.38 17.65 -19.38
N SER A 134 16.43 17.96 -18.62
CA SER A 134 17.25 16.97 -17.93
C SER A 134 16.34 16.02 -17.14
N PRO A 135 16.29 14.72 -17.51
CA PRO A 135 15.50 13.75 -16.76
C PRO A 135 15.99 13.76 -15.32
N ILE A 136 15.06 13.90 -14.39
CA ILE A 136 15.32 13.88 -12.96
C ILE A 136 15.92 12.49 -12.63
N ASN A 137 17.25 12.42 -12.59
CA ASN A 137 18.10 11.24 -12.42
C ASN A 137 18.16 10.26 -13.61
N GLN A 138 18.86 10.62 -14.69
CA GLN A 138 19.46 9.62 -15.57
C GLN A 138 20.64 8.95 -14.83
N SER A 139 20.36 7.86 -14.13
CA SER A 139 21.37 6.86 -13.79
C SER A 139 21.99 6.31 -15.09
N SER A 140 23.31 6.12 -15.12
CA SER A 140 23.95 5.53 -16.30
C SER A 140 23.41 4.12 -16.57
N LEU A 141 23.55 3.60 -17.81
CA LEU A 141 23.11 2.23 -18.12
C LEU A 141 23.74 1.19 -17.19
N VAL A 142 25.01 1.39 -16.82
CA VAL A 142 25.74 0.55 -15.87
C VAL A 142 25.10 0.61 -14.47
N ASP A 143 24.63 1.78 -14.04
CA ASP A 143 23.92 1.94 -12.77
C ASP A 143 22.53 1.26 -12.80
N ILE A 144 21.84 1.28 -13.95
CA ILE A 144 20.52 0.66 -14.13
C ILE A 144 20.63 -0.86 -14.00
N GLU A 145 21.59 -1.48 -14.67
CA GLU A 145 21.81 -2.92 -14.62
C GLU A 145 22.16 -3.38 -13.19
N ALA A 146 23.16 -2.73 -12.58
CA ALA A 146 23.60 -3.06 -11.22
C ALA A 146 22.52 -2.84 -10.15
N LEU A 147 21.58 -1.91 -10.36
CA LEU A 147 20.42 -1.72 -9.50
C LEU A 147 19.37 -2.82 -9.76
N SER A 148 19.04 -3.07 -11.03
CA SER A 148 18.09 -4.09 -11.47
C SER A 148 18.43 -5.47 -10.92
N ASP A 149 19.71 -5.84 -10.89
CA ASP A 149 20.19 -7.12 -10.35
C ASP A 149 19.88 -7.29 -8.86
N ARG A 150 20.00 -6.21 -8.07
CA ARG A 150 19.65 -6.25 -6.64
C ARG A 150 18.16 -6.49 -6.44
N TYR A 151 17.32 -5.89 -7.29
CA TYR A 151 15.89 -6.14 -7.26
C TYR A 151 15.54 -7.56 -7.71
N GLU A 152 16.26 -8.10 -8.69
CA GLU A 152 16.08 -9.49 -9.09
C GLU A 152 16.45 -10.47 -7.97
N HIS A 153 17.57 -10.23 -7.27
CA HIS A 153 17.92 -10.99 -6.07
C HIS A 153 16.86 -10.88 -4.97
N LEU A 154 16.27 -9.70 -4.77
CA LEU A 154 15.13 -9.54 -3.87
C LEU A 154 13.96 -10.42 -4.32
N LEU A 155 13.61 -10.42 -5.61
CA LEU A 155 12.52 -11.23 -6.15
C LEU A 155 12.78 -12.73 -5.97
N TYR A 156 14.01 -13.21 -6.17
CA TYR A 156 14.38 -14.60 -5.89
C TYR A 156 14.23 -14.96 -4.42
N TRP A 157 14.67 -14.08 -3.51
CA TRP A 157 14.49 -14.30 -2.08
C TRP A 157 13.01 -14.36 -1.68
N LEU A 158 12.19 -13.42 -2.18
CA LEU A 158 10.74 -13.40 -1.96
C LEU A 158 10.08 -14.68 -2.52
N SER A 159 10.53 -15.12 -3.69
CA SER A 159 10.05 -16.32 -4.36
C SER A 159 10.40 -17.61 -3.61
N ALA A 160 11.56 -17.66 -2.96
CA ALA A 160 11.96 -18.80 -2.14
C ALA A 160 11.19 -18.85 -0.80
N LEU A 161 10.91 -17.69 -0.20
CA LEU A 161 10.20 -17.62 1.08
C LEU A 161 8.67 -17.76 0.93
N GLY A 162 8.11 -17.30 -0.18
CA GLY A 162 6.68 -17.38 -0.48
C GLY A 162 5.84 -16.32 0.23
N CYS A 163 6.04 -16.09 1.52
CA CYS A 163 5.34 -15.04 2.27
C CYS A 163 6.14 -14.54 3.48
N GLY A 164 5.78 -13.40 4.04
CA GLY A 164 6.47 -12.83 5.19
C GLY A 164 5.76 -11.65 5.84
N THR A 165 6.45 -11.02 6.79
CA THR A 165 5.98 -9.78 7.43
C THR A 165 6.62 -8.55 6.78
N TRP A 166 6.08 -7.39 7.04
CA TRP A 166 6.68 -6.12 6.63
C TRP A 166 8.12 -5.95 7.13
N GLU A 167 8.42 -6.39 8.36
CA GLU A 167 9.77 -6.34 8.93
C GLU A 167 10.74 -7.27 8.20
N SER A 168 10.29 -8.47 7.78
CA SER A 168 11.15 -9.38 7.01
C SER A 168 11.46 -8.78 5.63
N PHE A 169 10.49 -8.12 5.00
CA PHE A 169 10.68 -7.41 3.74
C PHE A 169 11.71 -6.28 3.88
N LYS A 170 11.57 -5.41 4.90
CA LYS A 170 12.54 -4.33 5.15
C LYS A 170 13.95 -4.86 5.35
N LYS A 171 14.12 -5.89 6.18
CA LYS A 171 15.44 -6.49 6.43
C LYS A 171 16.07 -7.04 5.16
N ALA A 172 15.27 -7.61 4.26
CA ALA A 172 15.76 -8.07 2.95
C ALA A 172 16.19 -6.88 2.07
N CYS A 173 15.41 -5.80 2.02
CA CYS A 173 15.82 -4.56 1.34
C CYS A 173 17.12 -3.99 1.92
N ASP A 174 17.24 -3.91 3.24
CA ASP A 174 18.44 -3.40 3.93
C ASP A 174 19.67 -4.25 3.61
N ALA A 175 19.54 -5.59 3.63
CA ALA A 175 20.61 -6.52 3.27
C ALA A 175 21.09 -6.35 1.82
N LEU A 176 20.17 -6.02 0.91
CA LEU A 176 20.45 -5.74 -0.51
C LEU A 176 20.77 -4.26 -0.78
N LYS A 177 20.87 -3.44 0.27
CA LYS A 177 21.12 -1.98 0.20
C LYS A 177 20.11 -1.24 -0.67
N LEU A 178 18.86 -1.71 -0.66
CA LEU A 178 17.74 -1.13 -1.38
C LEU A 178 17.01 -0.11 -0.50
N GLN A 179 16.95 1.14 -0.97
CA GLN A 179 16.31 2.24 -0.23
C GLN A 179 14.80 2.30 -0.49
N GLU A 180 14.07 2.94 0.42
CA GLU A 180 12.62 3.18 0.29
C GLU A 180 11.77 1.91 0.11
N PRO A 181 11.82 0.94 1.04
CA PRO A 181 11.17 -0.38 0.90
C PRO A 181 9.68 -0.32 0.56
N LYS A 182 8.96 0.75 0.92
CA LYS A 182 7.54 0.91 0.55
C LYS A 182 7.34 1.18 -0.94
N ARG A 183 8.19 2.01 -1.53
CA ARG A 183 8.15 2.28 -2.98
C ARG A 183 8.49 1.00 -3.73
N ILE A 184 9.44 0.21 -3.23
CA ILE A 184 9.77 -1.11 -3.78
C ILE A 184 8.58 -2.07 -3.70
N LEU A 185 7.98 -2.21 -2.52
CA LEU A 185 6.80 -3.05 -2.31
C LEU A 185 5.68 -2.68 -3.30
N ARG A 186 5.41 -1.38 -3.45
CA ARG A 186 4.43 -0.87 -4.41
C ARG A 186 4.77 -1.25 -5.86
N ARG A 187 6.00 -1.06 -6.30
CA ARG A 187 6.43 -1.43 -7.66
C ARG A 187 6.26 -2.92 -7.92
N LEU A 188 6.63 -3.77 -6.96
CA LEU A 188 6.44 -5.21 -7.06
C LEU A 188 4.95 -5.62 -7.14
N ARG A 189 4.05 -4.90 -6.46
CA ARG A 189 2.59 -5.10 -6.57
C ARG A 189 2.07 -4.68 -7.94
N LEU A 190 2.50 -3.53 -8.45
CA LEU A 190 2.14 -3.05 -9.79
C LEU A 190 2.58 -4.04 -10.89
N LEU A 191 3.77 -4.61 -10.76
CA LEU A 191 4.31 -5.62 -11.68
C LEU A 191 3.69 -7.02 -11.50
N GLY A 192 2.79 -7.18 -10.53
CA GLY A 192 2.11 -8.44 -10.26
C GLY A 192 3.01 -9.52 -9.66
N HIS A 193 4.10 -9.14 -8.98
CA HIS A 193 4.99 -10.10 -8.30
C HIS A 193 4.52 -10.46 -6.89
N ILE A 194 3.92 -9.52 -6.16
CA ILE A 194 3.52 -9.72 -4.77
C ILE A 194 2.13 -9.13 -4.49
N GLU A 195 1.52 -9.60 -3.41
CA GLU A 195 0.34 -9.02 -2.78
C GLU A 195 0.62 -8.69 -1.31
N CYS A 196 -0.21 -7.83 -0.72
CA CYS A 196 -0.16 -7.51 0.70
C CYS A 196 -1.50 -7.79 1.39
N SER A 197 -1.45 -8.09 2.68
CA SER A 197 -2.65 -8.13 3.51
C SER A 197 -3.33 -6.76 3.56
N SER A 198 -4.62 -6.72 3.89
CA SER A 198 -5.42 -5.49 3.94
C SER A 198 -4.91 -4.46 4.96
N ASP A 199 -4.17 -4.90 5.97
CA ASP A 199 -3.50 -4.07 6.96
C ASP A 199 -2.03 -3.74 6.60
N GLY A 200 -1.51 -4.29 5.50
CA GLY A 200 -0.13 -4.12 5.05
C GLY A 200 0.92 -4.84 5.92
N ALA A 201 0.50 -5.62 6.93
CA ALA A 201 1.42 -6.27 7.87
C ALA A 201 2.17 -7.46 7.25
N ARG A 202 1.58 -8.08 6.23
CA ARG A 202 2.12 -9.27 5.58
C ARG A 202 2.15 -9.10 4.07
N TRP A 203 3.10 -9.79 3.46
CA TRP A 203 3.22 -9.90 2.02
C TRP A 203 3.22 -11.38 1.62
N SER A 204 2.79 -11.65 0.38
CA SER A 204 2.87 -12.95 -0.27
C SER A 204 3.34 -12.77 -1.69
N ILE A 205 4.23 -13.65 -2.17
CA ILE A 205 4.54 -13.77 -3.59
C ILE A 205 3.27 -14.23 -4.33
N ALA A 206 3.02 -13.68 -5.51
CA ALA A 206 2.01 -14.20 -6.42
C ALA A 206 2.54 -15.47 -7.10
N PRO A 207 1.69 -16.46 -7.42
CA PRO A 207 2.12 -17.62 -8.22
C PRO A 207 2.72 -17.18 -9.56
N THR A 208 3.64 -17.99 -10.10
CA THR A 208 4.17 -17.75 -11.44
C THR A 208 3.04 -17.73 -12.46
N ALA A 209 2.93 -16.63 -13.19
CA ALA A 209 1.88 -16.43 -14.18
C ALA A 209 2.44 -15.84 -15.47
N ILE A 210 1.87 -16.26 -16.58
CA ILE A 210 2.12 -15.70 -17.90
C ILE A 210 0.94 -14.83 -18.30
N VAL A 211 1.23 -13.56 -18.58
CA VAL A 211 0.25 -12.52 -18.92
C VAL A 211 0.39 -12.19 -20.41
N LYS A 212 -0.72 -12.25 -21.15
CA LYS A 212 -0.74 -11.86 -22.56
C LYS A 212 -0.79 -10.33 -22.65
N ILE A 213 0.06 -9.76 -23.49
CA ILE A 213 0.03 -8.33 -23.82
C ILE A 213 -0.44 -8.11 -25.24
N LYS A 214 -1.04 -6.94 -25.50
CA LYS A 214 -1.47 -6.54 -26.83
C LYS A 214 -0.26 -5.98 -27.57
N SER A 215 0.24 -6.69 -28.56
CA SER A 215 1.33 -6.26 -29.44
C SER A 215 1.13 -6.85 -30.85
N HIS A 216 1.99 -6.47 -31.79
CA HIS A 216 1.95 -6.98 -33.16
C HIS A 216 2.41 -8.45 -33.28
N SER A 217 3.07 -8.98 -32.26
CA SER A 217 3.58 -10.33 -32.10
C SER A 217 2.89 -11.03 -30.91
N PRO A 218 2.87 -12.37 -30.82
CA PRO A 218 2.36 -13.05 -29.62
C PRO A 218 3.37 -12.93 -28.47
N GLU A 219 3.36 -11.77 -27.80
CA GLU A 219 4.21 -11.52 -26.63
C GLU A 219 3.47 -11.77 -25.32
N PHE A 220 4.23 -12.29 -24.36
CA PHE A 220 3.75 -12.51 -23.01
C PHE A 220 4.76 -12.01 -21.97
N LEU A 221 4.28 -11.74 -20.76
CA LEU A 221 5.07 -11.34 -19.61
C LEU A 221 5.09 -12.45 -18.56
N LEU A 222 6.23 -12.65 -17.91
CA LEU A 222 6.35 -13.52 -16.73
C LEU A 222 6.23 -12.70 -15.43
N CYS A 223 5.11 -12.87 -14.75
CA CYS A 223 4.77 -12.24 -13.47
C CYS A 223 4.82 -13.24 -12.30
N GLY A 224 4.74 -12.73 -11.08
CA GLY A 224 4.72 -13.55 -9.86
C GLY A 224 6.08 -14.09 -9.46
N GLN A 225 6.07 -15.28 -8.87
CA GLN A 225 7.24 -16.02 -8.40
C GLN A 225 8.21 -16.32 -9.54
N ARG A 226 9.51 -16.17 -9.28
CA ARG A 226 10.57 -16.41 -10.25
C ARG A 226 11.76 -17.12 -9.60
N SER A 227 12.42 -17.98 -10.36
CA SER A 227 13.70 -18.58 -9.95
C SER A 227 14.60 -18.79 -11.16
N ILE A 228 15.91 -18.88 -10.94
CA ILE A 228 16.89 -19.20 -11.98
C ILE A 228 16.57 -20.54 -12.65
N LYS A 229 16.12 -21.54 -11.86
CA LYS A 229 15.75 -22.86 -12.38
C LYS A 229 14.56 -22.76 -13.33
N LEU A 230 13.53 -21.97 -12.97
CA LEU A 230 12.36 -21.73 -13.81
C LEU A 230 12.76 -21.07 -15.14
N LEU A 231 13.56 -19.99 -15.10
CA LEU A 231 13.98 -19.29 -16.32
C LEU A 231 14.77 -20.20 -17.26
N LYS A 232 15.76 -20.94 -16.75
CA LYS A 232 16.54 -21.92 -17.55
C LYS A 232 15.69 -23.03 -18.18
N GLN A 233 14.55 -23.34 -17.59
CA GLN A 233 13.63 -24.30 -18.18
C GLN A 233 12.75 -23.67 -19.25
N LEU A 234 12.27 -22.45 -19.02
CA LEU A 234 11.50 -21.69 -20.01
C LEU A 234 12.33 -21.42 -21.28
N GLU A 235 13.63 -21.19 -21.15
CA GLU A 235 14.57 -21.03 -22.29
C GLU A 235 14.57 -22.22 -23.27
N LYS A 236 14.12 -23.40 -22.85
CA LYS A 236 14.00 -24.58 -23.72
C LYS A 236 12.81 -24.52 -24.67
N TYR A 237 11.82 -23.69 -24.36
CA TYR A 237 10.53 -23.64 -25.05
C TYR A 237 10.28 -22.30 -25.75
N THR A 238 10.96 -21.24 -25.32
CA THR A 238 10.77 -19.88 -25.82
C THR A 238 12.02 -19.05 -25.64
N ASP A 239 12.18 -18.05 -26.50
CA ASP A 239 13.12 -16.98 -26.25
C ASP A 239 12.67 -16.17 -25.05
N ILE A 240 13.59 -15.96 -24.11
CA ILE A 240 13.42 -15.09 -22.96
C ILE A 240 14.14 -13.78 -23.24
N ILE A 241 13.38 -12.69 -23.25
CA ILE A 241 13.91 -11.35 -23.50
C ILE A 241 13.77 -10.54 -22.20
N PRO A 242 14.84 -10.44 -21.38
CA PRO A 242 14.85 -9.56 -20.24
C PRO A 242 14.91 -8.10 -20.70
N SER A 243 14.12 -7.25 -20.06
CA SER A 243 14.12 -5.81 -20.28
C SER A 243 14.14 -5.11 -18.91
N HIS A 244 15.15 -4.27 -18.69
CA HIS A 244 15.22 -3.49 -17.45
C HIS A 244 14.05 -2.52 -17.36
N GLN A 245 13.59 -2.30 -16.13
CA GLN A 245 12.66 -1.22 -15.84
C GLN A 245 13.34 0.11 -16.13
N PRO A 246 12.61 1.18 -16.54
CA PRO A 246 13.25 2.38 -17.10
C PRO A 246 14.24 3.09 -16.17
N ARG A 247 14.12 2.86 -14.86
CA ARG A 247 14.99 3.44 -13.82
C ARG A 247 15.82 2.40 -13.06
N GLY A 248 15.82 1.14 -13.51
CA GLY A 248 16.45 0.02 -12.79
C GLY A 248 15.90 -0.20 -11.37
N ASP A 249 14.73 0.36 -11.05
CA ASP A 249 14.21 0.46 -9.68
C ASP A 249 13.23 -0.67 -9.30
N ALA A 250 13.27 -1.76 -10.06
CA ALA A 250 12.52 -3.00 -9.88
C ALA A 250 13.17 -4.13 -10.71
N PRO A 251 12.76 -5.42 -10.50
CA PRO A 251 13.31 -6.54 -11.27
C PRO A 251 13.05 -6.39 -12.77
N PRO A 252 13.88 -7.01 -13.63
CA PRO A 252 13.67 -6.95 -15.06
C PRO A 252 12.31 -7.54 -15.44
N CYS A 253 11.65 -6.88 -16.39
CA CYS A 253 10.51 -7.42 -17.11
C CYS A 253 11.00 -8.59 -17.96
N ILE A 254 10.41 -9.77 -17.77
CA ILE A 254 10.75 -10.96 -18.55
C ILE A 254 9.67 -11.14 -19.60
N ARG A 255 10.05 -10.91 -20.86
CA ARG A 255 9.17 -11.14 -22.01
C ARG A 255 9.43 -12.51 -22.62
N LEU A 256 8.36 -13.14 -23.06
CA LEU A 256 8.38 -14.44 -23.71
C LEU A 256 7.79 -14.26 -25.11
N ASN A 257 8.54 -14.67 -26.13
CA ASN A 257 8.07 -14.69 -27.51
C ASN A 257 7.64 -16.11 -27.87
N VAL A 258 6.34 -16.39 -27.74
CA VAL A 258 5.80 -17.75 -27.85
C VAL A 258 4.70 -17.77 -28.91
N SER A 259 4.88 -18.57 -29.95
CA SER A 259 3.83 -18.75 -30.97
C SER A 259 2.63 -19.54 -30.46
N ASP A 260 2.85 -20.54 -29.59
CA ASP A 260 1.80 -21.30 -28.92
C ASP A 260 2.14 -21.54 -27.44
N PHE A 261 1.45 -20.82 -26.57
CA PHE A 261 1.62 -20.90 -25.13
C PHE A 261 1.27 -22.27 -24.54
N ASN A 262 0.42 -23.06 -25.20
CA ASN A 262 0.01 -24.37 -24.69
C ASN A 262 1.20 -25.33 -24.51
N ILE A 263 2.27 -25.13 -25.28
CA ILE A 263 3.52 -25.89 -25.18
C ILE A 263 4.13 -25.71 -23.79
N ILE A 264 4.14 -24.48 -23.27
CA ILE A 264 4.70 -24.18 -21.95
C ILE A 264 3.84 -24.86 -20.88
N THR A 265 2.53 -24.66 -20.87
CA THR A 265 1.68 -25.20 -19.80
C THR A 265 1.51 -26.71 -19.81
N SER A 266 1.57 -27.36 -20.98
CA SER A 266 1.40 -28.81 -21.07
C SER A 266 2.68 -29.58 -20.75
N GLN A 267 3.86 -28.98 -20.99
CA GLN A 267 5.15 -29.67 -20.87
C GLN A 267 5.92 -29.31 -19.58
N THR A 268 5.57 -28.21 -18.89
CA THR A 268 6.16 -27.90 -17.58
C THR A 268 5.42 -28.62 -16.45
N SER A 269 5.44 -29.95 -16.43
CA SER A 269 4.88 -30.72 -15.30
C SER A 269 5.59 -30.44 -13.97
N GLU A 270 6.83 -29.92 -14.04
CA GLU A 270 7.68 -29.63 -12.88
C GLU A 270 7.37 -28.26 -12.23
N PHE A 271 6.71 -27.33 -12.96
CA PHE A 271 6.38 -25.99 -12.47
C PHE A 271 4.94 -25.62 -12.84
N SER A 272 4.14 -25.26 -11.82
CA SER A 272 2.80 -24.73 -12.05
C SER A 272 2.89 -23.29 -12.53
N ILE A 273 2.64 -23.07 -13.83
CA ILE A 273 2.57 -21.75 -14.44
C ILE A 273 1.13 -21.47 -14.85
N ILE A 274 0.58 -20.36 -14.35
CA ILE A 274 -0.80 -19.96 -14.62
C ILE A 274 -0.86 -19.13 -15.89
N TYR A 275 -1.79 -19.45 -16.80
CA TYR A 275 -2.15 -18.53 -17.87
C TYR A 275 -3.16 -17.50 -17.37
N ALA A 276 -2.74 -16.23 -17.29
CA ALA A 276 -3.60 -15.16 -16.78
C ALA A 276 -4.39 -14.43 -17.90
N GLY A 277 -4.05 -14.67 -19.17
CA GLY A 277 -4.66 -13.99 -20.31
C GLY A 277 -4.33 -12.50 -20.37
N GLU A 278 -5.20 -11.70 -20.98
CA GLU A 278 -5.06 -10.23 -21.11
C GLU A 278 -5.46 -9.52 -19.82
N VAL A 279 -4.57 -9.54 -18.83
CA VAL A 279 -4.87 -9.07 -17.47
C VAL A 279 -5.16 -7.57 -17.41
N SER A 280 -4.50 -6.74 -18.22
CA SER A 280 -4.74 -5.29 -18.25
C SER A 280 -6.18 -4.95 -18.62
N SER A 281 -6.70 -5.52 -19.70
CA SER A 281 -8.10 -5.37 -20.15
C SER A 281 -9.07 -5.92 -19.11
N ARG A 282 -8.84 -7.14 -18.61
CA ARG A 282 -9.71 -7.76 -17.59
C ARG A 282 -9.78 -6.94 -16.30
N LEU A 283 -8.65 -6.41 -15.84
CA LEU A 283 -8.61 -5.49 -14.69
C LEU A 283 -9.40 -4.22 -15.02
N ALA A 284 -9.13 -3.59 -16.16
CA ALA A 284 -9.83 -2.39 -16.59
C ALA A 284 -11.35 -2.59 -16.67
N GLU A 285 -11.83 -3.79 -16.98
CA GLU A 285 -13.26 -4.15 -16.99
C GLU A 285 -13.84 -4.33 -15.58
N ILE A 286 -13.17 -5.07 -14.69
CA ILE A 286 -13.72 -5.43 -13.36
C ILE A 286 -13.50 -4.37 -12.28
N LEU A 287 -12.54 -3.44 -12.47
CA LEU A 287 -12.23 -2.44 -11.46
C LEU A 287 -13.47 -1.58 -11.14
N PRO A 288 -13.72 -1.22 -9.88
CA PRO A 288 -14.84 -0.37 -9.52
C PRO A 288 -14.70 1.06 -10.10
N ASN A 289 -15.81 1.78 -10.23
CA ASN A 289 -15.75 3.24 -10.39
C ASN A 289 -15.25 3.90 -9.10
N LEU A 290 -14.88 5.19 -9.15
CA LEU A 290 -14.27 5.89 -8.03
C LEU A 290 -15.13 5.88 -6.75
N ALA A 291 -16.44 6.02 -6.88
CA ALA A 291 -17.36 6.03 -5.74
C ALA A 291 -17.43 4.66 -5.06
N THR A 292 -17.59 3.58 -5.84
CA THR A 292 -17.58 2.20 -5.33
C THR A 292 -16.22 1.84 -4.74
N TRP A 293 -15.12 2.31 -5.34
CA TRP A 293 -13.79 2.11 -4.79
C TRP A 293 -13.62 2.81 -3.44
N LYS A 294 -14.04 4.08 -3.30
CA LYS A 294 -14.04 4.80 -2.01
C LYS A 294 -14.76 3.99 -0.92
N GLN A 295 -15.91 3.40 -1.24
CA GLN A 295 -16.69 2.57 -0.31
C GLN A 295 -15.96 1.26 0.08
N SER A 296 -15.08 0.75 -0.79
CA SER A 296 -14.27 -0.44 -0.49
C SER A 296 -13.07 -0.16 0.42
N LEU A 297 -12.73 1.12 0.63
CA LEU A 297 -11.61 1.50 1.50
C LEU A 297 -11.90 1.13 2.96
N ARG A 298 -10.85 0.73 3.67
CA ARG A 298 -10.97 0.32 5.06
C ARG A 298 -11.34 1.52 5.91
N SER A 299 -12.43 1.40 6.67
CA SER A 299 -12.79 2.39 7.68
C SER A 299 -11.92 2.24 8.93
N LEU A 300 -11.29 3.33 9.35
CA LEU A 300 -10.55 3.43 10.60
C LEU A 300 -11.44 4.09 11.67
N GLN A 301 -11.74 3.33 12.71
CA GLN A 301 -12.48 3.79 13.89
C GLN A 301 -11.53 4.16 15.03
N GLY A 302 -12.03 4.95 15.99
CA GLY A 302 -11.27 5.29 17.21
C GLY A 302 -10.33 6.48 17.08
N ILE A 303 -10.48 7.30 16.03
CA ILE A 303 -9.72 8.54 15.91
C ILE A 303 -10.31 9.59 16.83
N VAL A 304 -9.54 10.02 17.82
CA VAL A 304 -9.92 11.08 18.79
C VAL A 304 -9.26 12.38 18.36
N PRO A 305 -10.00 13.36 17.80
CA PRO A 305 -9.39 14.49 17.13
C PRO A 305 -8.45 15.35 18.01
N SER A 306 -8.75 15.44 19.30
CA SER A 306 -8.00 16.25 20.27
C SER A 306 -6.59 15.72 20.57
N LEU A 307 -6.28 14.47 20.24
CA LEU A 307 -4.95 13.87 20.48
C LEU A 307 -3.92 14.21 19.40
N TYR A 308 -4.36 14.84 18.30
CA TYR A 308 -3.51 15.06 17.14
C TYR A 308 -3.39 16.54 16.77
N GLU A 309 -2.30 16.83 16.06
CA GLU A 309 -2.14 17.99 15.20
C GLU A 309 -2.47 17.60 13.77
N TRP A 310 -3.09 18.52 13.04
CA TRP A 310 -3.72 18.23 11.76
C TRP A 310 -3.12 19.08 10.66
N LYS A 311 -2.79 18.43 9.55
CA LYS A 311 -2.64 19.13 8.26
C LYS A 311 -3.61 18.53 7.25
N ARG A 312 -4.26 19.39 6.46
CA ARG A 312 -5.16 19.00 5.38
C ARG A 312 -4.52 19.27 4.03
N PHE A 313 -4.70 18.36 3.10
CA PHE A 313 -4.30 18.55 1.72
C PHE A 313 -5.22 19.57 1.02
N ASN A 314 -4.66 20.63 0.45
CA ASN A 314 -5.38 21.71 -0.24
C ASN A 314 -5.31 21.62 -1.78
N SER A 315 -5.12 20.43 -2.32
CA SER A 315 -4.83 20.16 -3.75
C SER A 315 -3.38 20.39 -4.18
N ASN A 316 -2.58 21.12 -3.39
CA ASN A 316 -1.16 21.34 -3.68
C ASN A 316 -0.25 20.83 -2.55
N ASP A 317 -0.55 21.16 -1.30
CA ASP A 317 0.26 20.80 -0.14
C ASP A 317 -0.61 20.55 1.11
N PHE A 318 0.02 20.07 2.18
CA PHE A 318 -0.57 19.89 3.49
C PHE A 318 -0.46 21.16 4.33
N VAL A 319 -1.59 21.83 4.54
CA VAL A 319 -1.69 23.05 5.35
C VAL A 319 -2.24 22.76 6.74
N SER A 320 -1.69 23.40 7.77
CA SER A 320 -2.15 23.24 9.15
C SER A 320 -3.63 23.61 9.29
N CYS A 321 -4.36 22.82 10.08
CA CYS A 321 -5.77 23.09 10.37
C CYS A 321 -6.09 22.76 11.83
N ILE A 322 -7.12 23.39 12.38
CA ILE A 322 -7.49 23.28 13.80
C ILE A 322 -8.18 21.94 14.07
N SER A 323 -9.05 21.50 13.15
CA SER A 323 -9.82 20.26 13.28
C SER A 323 -10.23 19.72 11.91
N PRO A 324 -10.41 18.38 11.78
CA PRO A 324 -10.92 17.77 10.55
C PRO A 324 -12.45 17.89 10.50
N ASN A 325 -12.95 18.96 9.89
CA ASN A 325 -14.38 19.25 9.77
C ASN A 325 -14.91 19.19 8.34
N GLN A 326 -14.07 18.85 7.36
CA GLN A 326 -14.40 18.85 5.94
C GLN A 326 -13.87 17.60 5.27
N THR A 327 -14.59 17.09 4.28
CA THR A 327 -14.12 15.94 3.50
C THR A 327 -12.76 16.24 2.85
N GLY A 328 -11.84 15.28 2.89
CA GLY A 328 -10.53 15.41 2.26
C GLY A 328 -9.43 14.57 2.91
N MET A 329 -8.21 14.73 2.41
CA MET A 329 -7.04 14.00 2.90
C MET A 329 -6.35 14.77 4.02
N TYR A 330 -6.03 14.08 5.12
CA TYR A 330 -5.40 14.63 6.31
C TYR A 330 -4.16 13.85 6.71
N GLN A 331 -3.18 14.57 7.26
CA GLN A 331 -2.05 14.02 7.99
C GLN A 331 -2.19 14.36 9.47
N MET A 332 -1.82 13.41 10.33
CA MET A 332 -2.05 13.47 11.77
C MET A 332 -0.74 13.20 12.53
N TRP A 333 -0.37 14.09 13.45
CA TRP A 333 0.76 13.91 14.36
C TRP A 333 0.26 13.81 15.79
N MET A 334 0.75 12.84 16.56
CA MET A 334 0.32 12.68 17.95
C MET A 334 0.97 13.76 18.82
N ARG A 335 0.18 14.55 19.54
CA ARG A 335 0.67 15.70 20.34
C ARG A 335 1.66 15.31 21.44
N GLU A 336 1.50 14.11 22.00
CA GLU A 336 2.36 13.59 23.07
C GLU A 336 3.72 13.09 22.57
N GLU A 337 3.89 12.92 21.25
CA GLU A 337 5.12 12.44 20.62
C GLU A 337 5.77 13.57 19.82
N SER A 338 6.29 14.57 20.53
CA SER A 338 6.90 15.80 19.97
C SER A 338 8.17 15.58 19.12
N TYR A 339 8.53 14.34 18.78
CA TYR A 339 9.79 13.96 18.12
C TYR A 339 9.62 13.13 16.84
N ARG A 340 8.42 13.02 16.26
CA ARG A 340 8.28 12.32 14.96
C ARG A 340 8.36 13.30 13.79
N ASP A 341 9.38 13.12 12.95
CA ASP A 341 9.52 13.80 11.64
C ASP A 341 8.46 13.38 10.60
N ARG A 342 7.53 12.49 10.96
CA ARG A 342 6.57 11.88 10.03
C ARG A 342 5.18 11.77 10.66
N PRO A 343 4.11 11.97 9.87
CA PRO A 343 2.77 11.79 10.37
C PRO A 343 2.56 10.36 10.86
N HIS A 344 1.77 10.21 11.92
CA HIS A 344 1.34 8.92 12.44
C HIS A 344 0.29 8.29 11.51
N TYR A 345 -0.62 9.12 10.99
CA TYR A 345 -1.64 8.70 10.04
C TYR A 345 -1.68 9.64 8.83
N THR A 346 -1.96 9.06 7.66
CA THR A 346 -2.43 9.78 6.47
C THR A 346 -3.72 9.10 6.03
N LEU A 347 -4.85 9.80 6.15
CA LEU A 347 -6.19 9.23 5.96
C LEU A 347 -7.06 10.19 5.14
N PHE A 348 -8.17 9.67 4.61
CA PHE A 348 -9.20 10.48 4.00
C PHE A 348 -10.41 10.56 4.94
N TYR A 349 -10.80 11.76 5.35
CA TYR A 349 -12.02 11.99 6.10
C TYR A 349 -13.20 12.14 5.15
N ASP A 350 -14.27 11.40 5.40
CA ASP A 350 -15.54 11.55 4.70
C ASP A 350 -16.55 12.20 5.64
N GLN A 351 -16.86 13.48 5.43
CA GLN A 351 -17.72 14.26 6.32
C GLN A 351 -19.18 13.76 6.30
N GLU A 352 -19.66 13.31 5.14
CA GLU A 352 -21.05 12.85 4.97
C GLU A 352 -21.35 11.61 5.83
N SER A 353 -20.42 10.66 5.85
CA SER A 353 -20.52 9.42 6.63
C SER A 353 -19.82 9.51 7.99
N ALA A 354 -19.09 10.59 8.26
CA ALA A 354 -18.27 10.82 9.45
C ALA A 354 -17.25 9.70 9.74
N ILE A 355 -16.69 9.09 8.68
CA ILE A 355 -15.69 8.01 8.81
C ILE A 355 -14.32 8.43 8.30
N TRP A 356 -13.29 7.78 8.84
CA TRP A 356 -11.92 7.84 8.31
C TRP A 356 -11.66 6.66 7.41
N LEU A 357 -11.13 6.93 6.22
CA LEU A 357 -10.80 5.92 5.21
C LEU A 357 -9.28 5.80 5.09
N GLN A 358 -8.83 4.55 5.09
CA GLN A 358 -7.44 4.18 4.86
C GLN A 358 -7.28 3.63 3.45
N GLY A 359 -6.22 4.06 2.76
CA GLY A 359 -5.90 3.62 1.40
C GLY A 359 -4.45 3.94 1.03
N ASP A 360 -4.07 3.64 -0.21
CA ASP A 360 -2.76 4.02 -0.73
C ASP A 360 -2.66 5.55 -0.87
N TRP A 361 -1.47 6.09 -0.66
CA TRP A 361 -1.27 7.55 -0.59
C TRP A 361 -1.74 8.28 -1.86
N TYR A 362 -1.46 7.72 -3.05
CA TYR A 362 -1.86 8.32 -4.32
C TYR A 362 -3.37 8.25 -4.49
N GLY A 363 -3.98 7.14 -4.11
CA GLY A 363 -5.41 6.98 -4.08
C GLY A 363 -6.13 7.99 -3.17
N LEU A 364 -5.66 8.17 -1.93
CA LEU A 364 -6.25 9.15 -1.01
C LEU A 364 -6.09 10.59 -1.51
N ARG A 365 -4.96 10.90 -2.14
CA ARG A 365 -4.73 12.19 -2.79
C ARG A 365 -5.66 12.39 -3.97
N PHE A 366 -5.82 11.38 -4.81
CA PHE A 366 -6.72 11.41 -5.96
C PHE A 366 -8.17 11.66 -5.55
N LEU A 367 -8.65 11.01 -4.46
CA LEU A 367 -9.95 11.30 -3.87
C LEU A 367 -10.08 12.75 -3.41
N ALA A 368 -9.02 13.31 -2.80
CA ALA A 368 -9.04 14.69 -2.35
C ALA A 368 -9.09 15.70 -3.51
N LEU A 369 -8.41 15.41 -4.62
CA LEU A 369 -8.48 16.21 -5.85
C LEU A 369 -9.88 16.15 -6.48
N GLN A 370 -10.44 14.96 -6.64
CA GLN A 370 -11.79 14.79 -7.19
C GLN A 370 -12.85 15.48 -6.32
N HIS A 371 -12.71 15.37 -4.98
CA HIS A 371 -13.63 16.02 -4.06
C HIS A 371 -13.51 17.56 -4.07
N SER A 372 -12.31 18.12 -4.30
CA SER A 372 -12.14 19.57 -4.40
C SER A 372 -12.61 20.16 -5.74
N GLY A 373 -13.18 19.33 -6.62
CA GLY A 373 -13.59 19.74 -7.96
C GLY A 373 -12.41 20.01 -8.89
N PHE A 374 -11.22 19.51 -8.55
CA PHE A 374 -10.04 19.65 -9.40
C PHE A 374 -10.23 18.82 -10.68
N GLU A 375 -10.03 19.42 -11.84
CA GLU A 375 -10.10 18.71 -13.13
C GLU A 375 -8.91 17.75 -13.25
N CYS A 376 -9.16 16.45 -13.14
CA CYS A 376 -8.15 15.44 -13.39
C CYS A 376 -8.02 15.16 -14.90
N VAL A 377 -6.80 15.21 -15.42
CA VAL A 377 -6.50 15.13 -16.85
C VAL A 377 -5.52 14.00 -17.16
N ALA A 378 -5.60 13.50 -18.39
CA ALA A 378 -4.59 12.64 -18.99
C ALA A 378 -4.47 12.94 -20.49
N HIS A 379 -3.32 12.61 -21.05
CA HIS A 379 -3.08 12.70 -22.49
C HIS A 379 -2.76 11.34 -23.07
N TYR A 380 -3.34 11.01 -24.21
CA TYR A 380 -3.08 9.76 -24.90
C TYR A 380 -2.53 10.02 -26.29
N ASP A 381 -1.38 9.40 -26.57
CA ASP A 381 -0.80 9.29 -27.90
C ASP A 381 -1.24 7.96 -28.50
N ARG A 382 -2.18 8.06 -29.44
CA ARG A 382 -2.77 6.91 -30.12
C ARG A 382 -1.83 6.26 -31.13
N ALA A 383 -0.86 7.01 -31.68
CA ALA A 383 0.09 6.47 -32.64
C ALA A 383 1.09 5.54 -31.96
N ASN A 384 1.55 5.90 -30.76
CA ASN A 384 2.56 5.14 -30.02
C ASN A 384 2.01 4.32 -28.83
N TRP A 385 0.69 4.35 -28.61
CA TRP A 385 0.01 3.71 -27.48
C TRP A 385 0.58 4.15 -26.13
N ARG A 386 0.78 5.46 -25.97
CA ARG A 386 1.35 6.05 -24.75
C ARG A 386 0.33 6.85 -23.98
N LEU A 387 0.33 6.69 -22.66
CA LEU A 387 -0.48 7.49 -21.76
C LEU A 387 0.41 8.37 -20.90
N ALA A 388 0.11 9.66 -20.84
CA ALA A 388 0.71 10.60 -19.90
C ALA A 388 -0.30 11.00 -18.81
N ILE A 389 0.11 10.84 -17.55
CA ILE A 389 -0.65 11.28 -16.36
C ILE A 389 0.21 12.26 -15.57
N PRO A 390 -0.30 13.42 -15.11
CA PRO A 390 0.50 14.30 -14.27
C PRO A 390 0.94 13.58 -12.98
N ILE A 391 2.20 13.75 -12.56
CA ILE A 391 2.71 13.17 -11.30
C ILE A 391 1.84 13.60 -10.11
N SER A 392 1.35 14.84 -10.14
CA SER A 392 0.46 15.40 -9.14
C SER A 392 -0.92 14.75 -9.08
N GLN A 393 -1.33 14.07 -10.14
CA GLN A 393 -2.64 13.44 -10.31
C GLN A 393 -2.52 11.92 -10.49
N ARG A 394 -1.39 11.32 -10.09
CA ARG A 394 -1.17 9.86 -10.20
C ARG A 394 -2.35 9.08 -9.63
N TRP A 395 -2.82 8.12 -10.40
CA TRP A 395 -4.03 7.35 -10.11
C TRP A 395 -3.83 6.38 -8.94
N PRO A 396 -4.94 5.93 -8.30
CA PRO A 396 -4.85 4.91 -7.25
C PRO A 396 -4.20 3.63 -7.77
N GLU A 397 -3.47 2.94 -6.90
CA GLU A 397 -2.59 1.82 -7.28
C GLU A 397 -3.30 0.71 -8.06
N ILE A 398 -4.55 0.41 -7.71
CA ILE A 398 -5.32 -0.66 -8.37
C ILE A 398 -5.59 -0.37 -9.85
N TYR A 399 -5.75 0.91 -10.23
CA TYR A 399 -5.95 1.33 -11.62
C TYR A 399 -4.62 1.43 -12.35
N GLU A 400 -3.59 1.95 -11.67
CA GLU A 400 -2.24 2.00 -12.22
C GLU A 400 -1.70 0.60 -12.55
N ARG A 401 -2.07 -0.42 -11.76
CA ARG A 401 -1.68 -1.80 -12.02
C ARG A 401 -2.17 -2.30 -13.39
N ALA A 402 -3.37 -1.93 -13.81
CA ALA A 402 -3.87 -2.28 -15.14
C ALA A 402 -3.01 -1.66 -16.26
N LEU A 403 -2.52 -0.42 -16.05
CA LEU A 403 -1.62 0.27 -16.98
C LEU A 403 -0.25 -0.43 -17.04
N VAL A 404 0.35 -0.73 -15.89
CA VAL A 404 1.68 -1.36 -15.80
C VAL A 404 1.66 -2.76 -16.38
N LEU A 405 0.60 -3.55 -16.13
CA LEU A 405 0.47 -4.89 -16.68
C LEU A 405 0.15 -4.92 -18.18
N ALA A 406 -0.17 -3.78 -18.80
CA ALA A 406 -0.32 -3.72 -20.25
C ALA A 406 1.02 -3.90 -20.99
N SER A 407 2.14 -3.54 -20.37
CA SER A 407 3.48 -3.58 -20.98
C SER A 407 4.55 -4.28 -20.15
N GLY A 408 4.28 -4.53 -18.87
CA GLY A 408 5.24 -5.06 -17.90
C GLY A 408 6.25 -4.02 -17.41
N GLN A 409 6.04 -2.75 -17.75
CA GLN A 409 6.96 -1.66 -17.48
C GLN A 409 6.34 -0.64 -16.51
N LEU A 410 7.15 -0.22 -15.54
CA LEU A 410 6.83 0.94 -14.69
C LEU A 410 6.87 2.23 -15.53
N PRO A 411 6.13 3.28 -15.13
CA PRO A 411 6.13 4.52 -15.88
C PRO A 411 7.49 5.22 -15.84
N THR A 412 7.83 5.90 -16.94
CA THR A 412 8.94 6.86 -16.97
C THR A 412 8.49 8.21 -16.41
N TYR A 413 9.44 9.01 -15.95
CA TYR A 413 9.20 10.36 -15.47
C TYR A 413 9.74 11.32 -16.52
N GLN A 414 8.87 12.15 -17.09
CA GLN A 414 9.24 13.20 -18.03
C GLN A 414 8.61 14.49 -17.55
N ASN A 415 9.44 15.43 -17.08
CA ASN A 415 8.98 16.67 -16.45
C ASN A 415 8.01 16.39 -15.29
N SER A 416 6.80 16.95 -15.36
CA SER A 416 5.72 16.76 -14.41
C SER A 416 4.79 15.58 -14.75
N TRP A 417 5.20 14.69 -15.66
CA TRP A 417 4.37 13.61 -16.20
C TRP A 417 4.94 12.21 -15.92
N LEU A 418 4.03 11.27 -15.73
CA LEU A 418 4.25 9.83 -15.74
C LEU A 418 3.85 9.31 -17.11
N LEU A 419 4.77 8.69 -17.84
CA LEU A 419 4.48 8.10 -19.14
C LEU A 419 4.40 6.58 -19.02
N TYR A 420 3.30 6.02 -19.51
CA TYR A 420 3.06 4.59 -19.59
C TYR A 420 3.11 4.16 -21.05
N GLU A 421 3.89 3.13 -21.33
CA GLU A 421 4.12 2.59 -22.68
C GLU A 421 3.19 1.43 -22.98
N ASN A 422 2.85 1.26 -24.26
CA ASN A 422 2.05 0.15 -24.80
C ASN A 422 0.73 -0.09 -24.05
N VAL A 423 -0.01 0.98 -23.75
CA VAL A 423 -1.33 0.87 -23.11
C VAL A 423 -2.43 0.96 -24.18
N PRO A 424 -3.27 -0.07 -24.35
CA PRO A 424 -4.35 -0.05 -25.32
C PRO A 424 -5.40 1.03 -25.01
N ILE A 425 -5.94 1.68 -26.05
CA ILE A 425 -6.96 2.73 -25.91
C ILE A 425 -8.22 2.22 -25.17
N GLU A 426 -8.57 0.93 -25.33
CA GLU A 426 -9.72 0.35 -24.66
C GLU A 426 -9.53 0.31 -23.13
N VAL A 427 -8.31 0.01 -22.68
CA VAL A 427 -7.92 0.06 -21.26
C VAL A 427 -8.00 1.49 -20.73
N ILE A 428 -7.52 2.46 -21.52
CA ILE A 428 -7.56 3.88 -21.15
C ILE A 428 -8.99 4.35 -20.97
N SER A 429 -9.85 4.15 -21.99
CA SER A 429 -11.25 4.57 -21.96
C SER A 429 -11.97 4.06 -20.71
N LEU A 430 -11.87 2.76 -20.43
CA LEU A 430 -12.51 2.16 -19.27
C LEU A 430 -12.02 2.76 -17.94
N ILE A 431 -10.72 2.99 -17.80
CA ILE A 431 -10.16 3.50 -16.55
C ILE A 431 -10.48 4.99 -16.37
N THR A 432 -10.40 5.79 -17.43
CA THR A 432 -10.69 7.23 -17.38
C THR A 432 -12.16 7.48 -17.06
N ASP A 433 -13.06 6.67 -17.61
CA ASP A 433 -14.50 6.74 -17.31
C ASP A 433 -14.76 6.42 -15.83
N LYS A 434 -14.11 5.38 -15.29
CA LYS A 434 -14.23 4.98 -13.88
C LYS A 434 -13.67 5.99 -12.91
N LEU A 435 -12.61 6.69 -13.30
CA LEU A 435 -11.92 7.68 -12.47
C LEU A 435 -12.43 9.11 -12.68
N ASN A 436 -13.36 9.34 -13.61
CA ASN A 436 -13.80 10.67 -14.00
C ASN A 436 -12.62 11.57 -14.38
N VAL A 437 -11.78 11.08 -15.28
CA VAL A 437 -10.59 11.77 -15.81
C VAL A 437 -10.85 12.20 -17.25
N LYS A 438 -10.56 13.46 -17.55
CA LYS A 438 -10.64 13.97 -18.91
C LYS A 438 -9.39 13.55 -19.68
N CYS A 439 -9.55 12.60 -20.58
CA CYS A 439 -8.48 12.18 -21.47
C CYS A 439 -8.59 12.93 -22.79
N SER A 440 -7.50 13.58 -23.22
CA SER A 440 -7.41 14.21 -24.54
C SER A 440 -6.41 13.47 -25.41
N GLU A 441 -6.77 13.28 -26.68
CA GLU A 441 -5.83 12.76 -27.68
C GLU A 441 -4.85 13.88 -28.04
N VAL A 442 -3.56 13.58 -27.99
CA VAL A 442 -2.52 14.47 -28.52
C VAL A 442 -2.29 14.05 -29.98
N PRO A 443 -2.45 14.95 -30.96
CA PRO A 443 -2.14 14.63 -32.34
C PRO A 443 -0.67 14.22 -32.43
N ALA A 444 -0.37 13.22 -33.26
CA ALA A 444 1.02 12.86 -33.56
C ALA A 444 1.75 14.14 -33.97
N SER A 445 2.79 14.51 -33.22
CA SER A 445 3.69 15.60 -33.59
C SER A 445 4.23 15.31 -34.98
N ALA A 446 3.91 16.18 -35.94
CA ALA A 446 4.29 16.07 -37.35
C ALA A 446 5.79 16.21 -37.57
#